data_AF-A0A2E6H9E0-F1
#
_entry.id   AF-A0A2E6H9E0-F1
#
_cell.length_a   1.000
_cell.length_b   1.000
_cell.length_c   1.000
_cell.angle_alpha   90.00
_cell.angle_beta   90.00
_cell.angle_gamma   90.00
#
_symmetry.space_group_name_H-M   'P 1'
#
loop_
_entity.id
_entity.type
_entity.pdbx_description
1 polymer ?
#
loop_
_entity_poly.entity_id
_entity_poly.type
_entity_poly.pdbx_seq_one_letter_code
_entity_poly.pdbx_strand_id
1 'polypeptide(L)'
;MKYLAIILFIFSISAHAEFKSCKEGVGEFGNLGSMRYQVGYFEKYDKCFLSIGPNNRYPKYRGYHFDSAGELMVFNSLGAGRPSKDTGARNFQFPVITSELKYKLDFEDEYILIQSTDGRVWTFDAKAAKLISISEMDFVEDPDVTRTNDGGLELSPKFGTIVDQGWRVGGPPNIVLSRNSVIKNDSGLECSVKNKKLFKLIYDNAGGVDGAYFIHSDKDDWEKFLKKNCKNFGL
;
A
#
# COMPACT_ATOMS: atom_id res chain seq x y z
N MET A 1 52.18 40.10 -16.66
CA MET A 1 51.71 38.71 -16.60
C MET A 1 50.31 38.71 -16.00
N LYS A 2 49.28 38.41 -16.80
CA LYS A 2 47.88 38.37 -16.35
C LYS A 2 47.59 36.93 -15.91
N TYR A 3 47.35 36.70 -14.63
CA TYR A 3 46.92 35.39 -14.13
C TYR A 3 45.42 35.25 -14.36
N LEU A 4 45.05 34.37 -15.29
CA LEU A 4 43.68 33.93 -15.52
C LEU A 4 43.34 32.91 -14.42
N ALA A 5 42.64 33.35 -13.37
CA ALA A 5 42.12 32.45 -12.34
C ALA A 5 40.94 31.64 -12.92
N ILE A 6 41.18 30.38 -13.26
CA ILE A 6 40.14 29.43 -13.63
C ILE A 6 39.46 28.99 -12.34
N ILE A 7 38.27 29.56 -12.06
CA ILE A 7 37.38 29.08 -11.01
C ILE A 7 36.76 27.77 -11.52
N LEU A 8 37.31 26.65 -11.08
CA LEU A 8 36.74 25.33 -11.33
C LEU A 8 35.51 25.17 -10.44
N PHE A 9 34.32 25.46 -10.97
CA PHE A 9 33.06 25.15 -10.31
C PHE A 9 32.88 23.63 -10.30
N ILE A 10 33.26 23.00 -9.19
CA ILE A 10 32.94 21.59 -8.93
C ILE A 10 31.44 21.56 -8.60
N PHE A 11 30.61 21.40 -9.64
CA PHE A 11 29.22 20.99 -9.44
C PHE A 11 29.26 19.57 -8.91
N SER A 12 29.09 19.40 -7.60
CA SER A 12 28.77 18.11 -7.01
C SER A 12 27.43 17.68 -7.55
N ILE A 13 27.44 16.89 -8.62
CA ILE A 13 26.26 16.19 -9.11
C ILE A 13 25.94 15.15 -8.04
N SER A 14 25.14 15.57 -7.06
CA SER A 14 24.53 14.63 -6.13
C SER A 14 23.58 13.80 -6.98
N ALA A 15 23.97 12.57 -7.29
CA ALA A 15 23.14 11.61 -7.99
C ALA A 15 22.01 11.22 -7.03
N HIS A 16 20.97 12.04 -7.00
CA HIS A 16 19.79 11.72 -6.21
C HIS A 16 19.17 10.48 -6.86
N ALA A 17 19.05 9.40 -6.10
CA ALA A 17 18.36 8.21 -6.59
C ALA A 17 16.96 8.61 -7.10
N GLU A 18 16.61 8.18 -8.30
CA GLU A 18 15.33 8.48 -8.95
C GLU A 18 14.29 7.41 -8.63
N PHE A 19 13.01 7.75 -8.77
CA PHE A 19 11.92 6.77 -8.68
C PHE A 19 11.96 5.84 -9.90
N LYS A 20 11.95 4.53 -9.64
CA LYS A 20 11.77 3.49 -10.64
C LYS A 20 10.28 3.13 -10.76
N SER A 21 9.79 2.88 -11.97
CA SER A 21 8.46 2.31 -12.13
C SER A 21 8.45 0.88 -11.60
N CYS A 22 7.37 0.48 -10.93
CA CYS A 22 7.21 -0.88 -10.42
C CYS A 22 7.25 -1.94 -11.54
N LYS A 23 6.85 -1.58 -12.77
CA LYS A 23 6.98 -2.46 -13.95
C LYS A 23 8.44 -2.69 -14.38
N GLU A 24 9.29 -1.69 -14.22
CA GLU A 24 10.72 -1.76 -14.57
C GLU A 24 11.51 -2.57 -13.53
N GLY A 25 11.06 -2.54 -12.27
CA GLY A 25 11.70 -3.25 -11.16
C GLY A 25 11.31 -4.72 -11.02
N VAL A 26 10.48 -5.29 -11.90
CA VAL A 26 9.97 -6.66 -11.75
C VAL A 26 11.13 -7.66 -11.65
N GLY A 27 11.12 -8.46 -10.58
CA GLY A 27 12.19 -9.41 -10.28
C GLY A 27 13.26 -8.86 -9.34
N GLU A 28 13.26 -7.56 -9.02
CA GLU A 28 14.12 -7.01 -7.98
C GLU A 28 13.68 -7.52 -6.59
N PHE A 29 14.62 -8.07 -5.85
CA PHE A 29 14.46 -8.46 -4.45
C PHE A 29 15.76 -8.17 -3.70
N GLY A 30 15.65 -7.77 -2.44
CA GLY A 30 16.83 -7.44 -1.66
C GLY A 30 16.51 -7.04 -0.24
N ASN A 31 17.56 -6.66 0.47
CA ASN A 31 17.47 -6.04 1.80
C ASN A 31 18.08 -4.65 1.72
N LEU A 32 17.45 -3.70 2.41
CA LEU A 32 18.02 -2.40 2.75
C LEU A 32 17.89 -2.26 4.27
N GLY A 33 19.03 -2.18 4.96
CA GLY A 33 19.06 -2.31 6.42
C GLY A 33 18.36 -3.58 6.94
N SER A 34 17.37 -3.38 7.81
CA SER A 34 16.56 -4.45 8.39
C SER A 34 15.29 -4.77 7.58
N MET A 35 15.05 -4.06 6.48
CA MET A 35 13.86 -4.23 5.65
C MET A 35 14.17 -5.02 4.38
N ARG A 36 13.34 -6.01 4.10
CA ARG A 36 13.32 -6.76 2.85
C ARG A 36 12.30 -6.12 1.91
N TYR A 37 12.65 -5.99 0.64
CA TYR A 37 11.73 -5.58 -0.42
C TYR A 37 11.66 -6.63 -1.53
N GLN A 38 10.55 -6.64 -2.25
CA GLN A 38 10.30 -7.48 -3.42
C GLN A 38 9.39 -6.73 -4.38
N VAL A 39 9.82 -6.63 -5.63
CA VAL A 39 9.01 -6.12 -6.73
C VAL A 39 8.66 -7.28 -7.66
N GLY A 40 7.39 -7.43 -7.98
CA GLY A 40 6.91 -8.54 -8.80
C GLY A 40 5.74 -8.16 -9.68
N TYR A 41 5.21 -9.15 -10.39
CA TYR A 41 4.12 -8.97 -11.34
C TYR A 41 3.21 -10.19 -11.35
N PHE A 42 1.91 -9.95 -11.25
CA PHE A 42 0.84 -10.93 -11.37
C PHE A 42 0.33 -10.94 -12.81
N GLU A 43 0.88 -11.82 -13.64
CA GLU A 43 0.56 -11.92 -15.07
C GLU A 43 -0.94 -12.07 -15.34
N LYS A 44 -1.62 -12.92 -14.54
CA LYS A 44 -3.06 -13.17 -14.67
C LYS A 44 -3.92 -11.90 -14.54
N TYR A 45 -3.41 -10.87 -13.85
CA TYR A 45 -4.15 -9.65 -13.53
C TYR A 45 -3.56 -8.40 -14.16
N ASP A 46 -2.45 -8.51 -14.90
CA ASP A 46 -1.66 -7.36 -15.36
C ASP A 46 -1.37 -6.36 -14.24
N LYS A 47 -0.93 -6.87 -13.09
CA LYS A 47 -0.65 -6.05 -11.90
C LYS A 47 0.80 -6.19 -11.48
N CYS A 48 1.53 -5.09 -11.39
CA CYS A 48 2.80 -5.09 -10.68
C CYS A 48 2.54 -4.86 -9.19
N PHE A 49 3.45 -5.33 -8.33
CA PHE A 49 3.36 -5.13 -6.91
C PHE A 49 4.72 -4.86 -6.28
N LEU A 50 4.69 -4.19 -5.12
CA LEU A 50 5.83 -4.00 -4.24
C LEU A 50 5.46 -4.47 -2.84
N SER A 51 6.22 -5.43 -2.32
CA SER A 51 6.10 -5.91 -0.95
C SER A 51 7.31 -5.52 -0.14
N ILE A 52 7.09 -4.97 1.06
CA ILE A 52 8.13 -4.65 2.02
C ILE A 52 7.78 -5.21 3.40
N GLY A 53 8.79 -5.45 4.22
CA GLY A 53 8.63 -5.88 5.60
C GLY A 53 9.98 -6.21 6.23
N PRO A 54 10.02 -6.59 7.51
CA PRO A 54 11.28 -6.91 8.16
C PRO A 54 11.95 -8.12 7.50
N ASN A 55 13.28 -8.12 7.52
CA ASN A 55 14.11 -9.23 7.07
C ASN A 55 13.98 -10.42 8.05
N ASN A 56 13.99 -10.14 9.36
CA ASN A 56 13.66 -11.14 10.37
C ASN A 56 12.13 -11.30 10.50
N ARG A 57 11.60 -12.45 10.07
CA ARG A 57 10.15 -12.72 9.99
C ARG A 57 9.65 -13.73 11.02
N TYR A 58 10.41 -14.02 12.07
CA TYR A 58 10.05 -15.05 13.03
C TYR A 58 9.72 -14.50 14.44
N PRO A 59 8.65 -14.98 15.11
CA PRO A 59 7.48 -15.71 14.59
C PRO A 59 6.35 -14.75 14.14
N LYS A 60 6.48 -13.47 14.49
CA LYS A 60 5.50 -12.41 14.25
C LYS A 60 6.15 -11.28 13.47
N TYR A 61 5.43 -10.75 12.49
CA TYR A 61 5.87 -9.58 11.73
C TYR A 61 4.69 -8.93 11.04
N ARG A 62 4.83 -7.64 10.74
CA ARG A 62 3.98 -6.88 9.83
C ARG A 62 4.72 -6.63 8.53
N GLY A 63 4.03 -6.80 7.41
CA GLY A 63 4.50 -6.44 6.08
C GLY A 63 3.46 -5.60 5.35
N TYR A 64 3.91 -4.89 4.33
CA TYR A 64 3.10 -4.02 3.50
C TYR A 64 3.21 -4.48 2.06
N HIS A 65 2.09 -4.54 1.37
CA HIS A 65 2.00 -4.91 -0.02
C HIS A 65 1.19 -3.85 -0.77
N PHE A 66 1.81 -3.23 -1.77
CA PHE A 66 1.21 -2.26 -2.66
C PHE A 66 1.05 -2.87 -4.04
N ASP A 67 -0.08 -2.68 -4.69
CA ASP A 67 -0.28 -3.10 -6.08
C ASP A 67 -0.60 -1.91 -7.01
N SER A 68 -0.41 -2.13 -8.31
CA SER A 68 -0.72 -1.13 -9.34
C SER A 68 -2.22 -0.90 -9.56
N ALA A 69 -3.09 -1.58 -8.83
CA ALA A 69 -4.53 -1.34 -8.83
C ALA A 69 -5.00 -0.52 -7.63
N GLY A 70 -4.06 0.02 -6.83
CA GLY A 70 -4.36 0.87 -5.68
C GLY A 70 -4.77 0.11 -4.42
N GLU A 71 -4.44 -1.17 -4.31
CA GLU A 71 -4.57 -1.90 -3.06
C GLU A 71 -3.32 -1.71 -2.20
N LEU A 72 -3.53 -1.42 -0.92
CA LEU A 72 -2.55 -1.62 0.14
C LEU A 72 -3.04 -2.74 1.05
N MET A 73 -2.26 -3.81 1.17
CA MET A 73 -2.48 -4.87 2.15
C MET A 73 -1.42 -4.77 3.25
N VAL A 74 -1.89 -4.64 4.49
CA VAL A 74 -1.11 -4.82 5.70
C VAL A 74 -1.25 -6.28 6.12
N PHE A 75 -0.19 -7.05 5.91
CA PHE A 75 -0.12 -8.46 6.27
C PHE A 75 0.50 -8.61 7.65
N ASN A 76 -0.15 -9.37 8.55
CA ASN A 76 0.48 -9.79 9.80
C ASN A 76 0.64 -11.30 9.86
N SER A 77 1.84 -11.75 10.20
CA SER A 77 2.07 -13.05 10.82
C SER A 77 1.89 -12.93 12.33
N LEU A 78 1.00 -13.73 12.90
CA LEU A 78 0.63 -13.74 14.30
C LEU A 78 1.34 -14.86 15.09
N GLY A 79 2.10 -15.72 14.41
CA GLY A 79 2.86 -16.82 15.00
C GLY A 79 3.29 -17.86 13.95
N ALA A 80 3.95 -18.92 14.40
CA ALA A 80 4.45 -20.01 13.53
C ALA A 80 3.39 -21.08 13.19
N GLY A 81 2.10 -20.78 13.36
CA GLY A 81 1.02 -21.75 13.18
C GLY A 81 0.44 -21.80 11.76
N ARG A 82 -0.83 -22.20 11.63
CA ARG A 82 -1.47 -22.39 10.31
C ARG A 82 -1.89 -21.04 9.74
N PRO A 83 -1.69 -20.75 8.44
CA PRO A 83 -2.09 -19.46 7.85
C PRO A 83 -3.53 -19.05 8.15
N SER A 84 -4.49 -20.00 8.08
CA SER A 84 -5.90 -19.72 8.37
C SER A 84 -6.20 -19.23 9.78
N LYS A 85 -5.27 -19.42 10.73
CA LYS A 85 -5.40 -18.98 12.11
C LYS A 85 -4.33 -17.96 12.50
N ASP A 86 -3.13 -18.06 11.97
CA ASP A 86 -1.94 -17.35 12.42
C ASP A 86 -1.42 -16.33 11.41
N THR A 87 -2.17 -16.05 10.35
CA THR A 87 -1.96 -14.87 9.51
C THR A 87 -3.25 -14.09 9.35
N GLY A 88 -3.13 -12.83 8.97
CA GLY A 88 -4.28 -12.03 8.60
C GLY A 88 -3.87 -10.82 7.77
N ALA A 89 -4.87 -10.16 7.21
CA ALA A 89 -4.69 -8.99 6.38
C ALA A 89 -5.69 -7.89 6.76
N ARG A 90 -5.22 -6.65 6.76
CA ARG A 90 -6.06 -5.46 6.66
C ARG A 90 -5.79 -4.83 5.31
N ASN A 91 -6.84 -4.55 4.57
CA ASN A 91 -6.71 -4.02 3.23
C ASN A 91 -7.31 -2.62 3.15
N PHE A 92 -6.63 -1.76 2.42
CA PHE A 92 -7.11 -0.45 2.01
C PHE A 92 -7.15 -0.42 0.48
N GLN A 93 -8.14 0.24 -0.08
CA GLN A 93 -8.20 0.54 -1.50
C GLN A 93 -8.22 2.05 -1.70
N PHE A 94 -7.35 2.52 -2.58
CA PHE A 94 -7.29 3.89 -3.10
C PHE A 94 -8.04 3.91 -4.44
N PRO A 95 -9.28 4.42 -4.51
CA PRO A 95 -10.15 4.23 -5.67
C PRO A 95 -9.69 4.96 -6.94
N VAL A 96 -9.08 6.13 -6.78
CA VAL A 96 -8.71 7.01 -7.90
C VAL A 96 -7.23 6.82 -8.21
N ILE A 97 -6.95 6.21 -9.36
CA ILE A 97 -5.58 6.00 -9.84
C ILE A 97 -5.15 7.21 -10.68
N THR A 98 -4.16 7.95 -10.20
CA THR A 98 -3.60 9.17 -10.84
C THR A 98 -2.14 9.01 -11.27
N SER A 99 -1.46 7.97 -10.81
CA SER A 99 -0.05 7.70 -11.12
C SER A 99 0.23 6.20 -11.17
N GLU A 100 1.36 5.84 -11.77
CA GLU A 100 1.92 4.49 -11.65
C GLU A 100 2.45 4.25 -10.23
N LEU A 101 2.44 2.99 -9.79
CA LEU A 101 3.17 2.57 -8.59
C LEU A 101 4.67 2.69 -8.86
N LYS A 102 5.38 3.45 -8.03
CA LYS A 102 6.84 3.64 -8.14
C LYS A 102 7.52 3.46 -6.80
N TYR A 103 8.82 3.21 -6.83
CA TYR A 103 9.63 3.14 -5.62
C TYR A 103 11.03 3.70 -5.83
N LYS A 104 11.64 4.12 -4.74
CA LYS A 104 13.02 4.59 -4.68
C LYS A 104 13.68 3.95 -3.46
N LEU A 105 14.87 3.41 -3.66
CA LEU A 105 15.72 2.89 -2.60
C LEU A 105 16.82 3.90 -2.34
N ASP A 106 16.88 4.42 -1.12
CA ASP A 106 17.94 5.30 -0.66
C ASP A 106 18.93 4.50 0.18
N PHE A 107 20.06 4.13 -0.42
CA PHE A 107 21.08 3.32 0.24
C PHE A 107 21.95 4.12 1.21
N GLU A 108 22.03 5.44 1.04
CA GLU A 108 22.85 6.31 1.90
C GLU A 108 22.12 6.58 3.21
N ASP A 109 20.86 6.98 3.13
CA ASP A 109 20.03 7.30 4.29
C ASP A 109 19.19 6.11 4.79
N GLU A 110 19.27 4.96 4.11
CA GLU A 110 18.51 3.73 4.41
C GLU A 110 16.99 3.93 4.45
N TYR A 111 16.44 4.64 3.45
CA TYR A 111 14.99 4.81 3.28
C TYR A 111 14.45 4.06 2.07
N ILE A 112 13.20 3.61 2.15
CA ILE A 112 12.40 3.19 1.00
C ILE A 112 11.25 4.18 0.83
N LEU A 113 11.19 4.83 -0.32
CA LEU A 113 10.08 5.70 -0.70
C LEU A 113 9.21 4.96 -1.70
N ILE A 114 7.89 4.93 -1.47
CA ILE A 114 6.91 4.29 -2.36
C ILE A 114 5.91 5.35 -2.79
N GLN A 115 5.81 5.62 -4.09
CA GLN A 115 4.73 6.43 -4.63
C GLN A 115 3.56 5.52 -5.00
N SER A 116 2.47 5.57 -4.24
CA SER A 116 1.25 4.80 -4.52
C SER A 116 0.51 5.34 -5.75
N THR A 117 -0.48 4.58 -6.21
CA THR A 117 -1.20 4.86 -7.46
C THR A 117 -2.09 6.12 -7.41
N ASP A 118 -2.37 6.62 -6.21
CA ASP A 118 -3.08 7.88 -5.96
C ASP A 118 -2.12 9.07 -5.77
N GLY A 119 -0.82 8.87 -6.06
CA GLY A 119 0.22 9.89 -6.03
C GLY A 119 0.88 10.10 -4.67
N ARG A 120 0.37 9.49 -3.59
CA ARG A 120 0.97 9.65 -2.25
C ARG A 120 2.33 9.00 -2.15
N VAL A 121 3.22 9.58 -1.35
CA VAL A 121 4.54 9.03 -1.06
C VAL A 121 4.57 8.50 0.37
N TRP A 122 4.89 7.22 0.49
CA TRP A 122 5.09 6.50 1.74
C TRP A 122 6.58 6.39 2.00
N THR A 123 7.01 6.79 3.20
CA THR A 123 8.42 6.75 3.60
C THR A 123 8.62 5.71 4.68
N PHE A 124 9.48 4.74 4.41
CA PHE A 124 9.86 3.71 5.36
C PHE A 124 11.33 3.86 5.75
N ASP A 125 11.60 3.86 7.05
CA ASP A 125 12.95 3.69 7.59
C ASP A 125 13.30 2.20 7.47
N ALA A 126 14.22 1.89 6.58
CA ALA A 126 14.62 0.53 6.27
C ALA A 126 15.50 -0.07 7.37
N LYS A 127 16.24 0.76 8.12
CA LYS A 127 17.06 0.36 9.26
C LYS A 127 16.18 -0.08 10.44
N ALA A 128 15.16 0.69 10.77
CA ALA A 128 14.20 0.38 11.83
C ALA A 128 13.08 -0.58 11.37
N ALA A 129 12.94 -0.78 10.06
CA ALA A 129 11.86 -1.50 9.42
C ALA A 129 10.46 -0.93 9.77
N LYS A 130 10.29 0.40 9.72
CA LYS A 130 9.08 1.12 10.15
C LYS A 130 8.55 2.10 9.12
N LEU A 131 7.23 2.30 9.11
CA LEU A 131 6.60 3.41 8.40
C LEU A 131 6.85 4.71 9.19
N ILE A 132 7.33 5.75 8.51
CA ILE A 132 7.67 7.04 9.12
C ILE A 132 6.67 8.12 8.72
N SER A 133 6.27 8.17 7.45
CA SER A 133 5.35 9.20 6.96
C SER A 133 4.59 8.75 5.72
N ILE A 134 3.45 9.40 5.49
CA ILE A 134 2.66 9.30 4.27
C ILE A 134 2.29 10.74 3.88
N SER A 135 2.54 11.15 2.64
CA SER A 135 2.10 12.46 2.18
C SER A 135 0.58 12.54 2.11
N GLU A 136 -0.03 13.66 2.50
CA GLU A 136 -1.49 13.90 2.44
C GLU A 136 -2.34 12.83 3.17
N MET A 137 -1.80 12.28 4.27
CA MET A 137 -2.47 11.29 5.10
C MET A 137 -1.87 11.28 6.51
N ASP A 138 -2.73 11.23 7.52
CA ASP A 138 -2.29 10.86 8.87
C ASP A 138 -2.42 9.36 9.06
N PHE A 139 -1.54 8.79 9.89
CA PHE A 139 -1.60 7.38 10.25
C PHE A 139 -1.28 7.16 11.73
N VAL A 140 -1.80 6.06 12.25
CA VAL A 140 -1.39 5.51 13.54
C VAL A 140 -1.00 4.06 13.31
N GLU A 141 0.24 3.71 13.62
CA GLU A 141 0.73 2.33 13.58
C GLU A 141 0.94 1.82 15.02
N ASP A 142 0.26 0.73 15.37
CA ASP A 142 0.51 0.00 16.61
C ASP A 142 1.81 -0.82 16.44
N PRO A 143 2.85 -0.59 17.27
CA PRO A 143 4.11 -1.30 17.12
C PRO A 143 3.99 -2.81 17.33
N ASP A 144 2.98 -3.28 18.05
CA ASP A 144 2.80 -4.70 18.34
C ASP A 144 2.03 -5.41 17.23
N VAL A 145 2.41 -6.65 16.96
CA VAL A 145 1.70 -7.53 16.04
C VAL A 145 0.84 -8.49 16.84
N THR A 146 -0.45 -8.16 16.96
CA THR A 146 -1.40 -8.90 17.81
C THR A 146 -2.69 -9.23 17.06
N ARG A 147 -3.51 -10.09 17.67
CA ARG A 147 -4.82 -10.47 17.13
C ARG A 147 -5.88 -9.40 17.34
N THR A 148 -5.64 -8.47 18.26
CA THR A 148 -6.64 -7.57 18.85
C THR A 148 -6.53 -6.14 18.37
N ASN A 149 -5.52 -5.80 17.56
CA ASN A 149 -5.29 -4.44 17.07
C ASN A 149 -5.68 -4.25 15.60
N ASP A 150 -6.53 -5.12 15.05
CA ASP A 150 -7.08 -4.98 13.70
C ASP A 150 -6.03 -4.67 12.62
N GLY A 151 -4.93 -5.41 12.62
CA GLY A 151 -3.82 -5.22 11.67
C GLY A 151 -2.80 -4.17 12.14
N GLY A 152 -3.18 -3.27 13.04
CA GLY A 152 -2.34 -2.29 13.71
C GLY A 152 -1.91 -1.11 12.83
N LEU A 153 -2.70 -0.79 11.80
CA LEU A 153 -2.55 0.44 11.01
C LEU A 153 -3.92 1.10 10.84
N GLU A 154 -4.03 2.34 11.25
CA GLU A 154 -5.16 3.23 10.98
C GLU A 154 -4.72 4.34 10.02
N LEU A 155 -5.55 4.64 9.03
CA LEU A 155 -5.30 5.70 8.05
C LEU A 155 -6.43 6.74 8.08
N SER A 156 -6.04 8.01 8.02
CA SER A 156 -6.95 9.16 7.92
C SER A 156 -6.50 10.05 6.75
N PRO A 157 -7.21 10.01 5.60
CA PRO A 157 -6.79 10.79 4.44
C PRO A 157 -6.94 12.28 4.72
N LYS A 158 -6.00 13.10 4.23
CA LYS A 158 -6.13 14.58 4.19
C LYS A 158 -6.64 15.08 2.83
N PHE A 159 -6.78 14.17 1.89
CA PHE A 159 -7.22 14.44 0.52
C PHE A 159 -7.98 13.24 -0.05
N GLY A 160 -9.08 13.47 -0.76
CA GLY A 160 -9.78 12.41 -1.47
C GLY A 160 -10.39 11.36 -0.53
N THR A 161 -10.48 10.11 -0.98
CA THR A 161 -11.14 9.03 -0.23
C THR A 161 -10.32 7.76 -0.17
N ILE A 162 -10.48 6.99 0.91
CA ILE A 162 -9.98 5.62 1.04
C ILE A 162 -11.12 4.66 1.35
N VAL A 163 -10.96 3.40 0.97
CA VAL A 163 -11.85 2.31 1.35
C VAL A 163 -11.10 1.37 2.30
N ASP A 164 -11.40 1.45 3.58
CA ASP A 164 -10.90 0.53 4.60
C ASP A 164 -11.77 -0.73 4.60
N GLN A 165 -11.17 -1.85 4.19
CA GLN A 165 -11.86 -3.13 4.07
C GLN A 165 -11.92 -3.88 5.42
N GLY A 166 -11.25 -3.34 6.44
CA GLY A 166 -11.15 -3.89 7.79
C GLY A 166 -10.11 -5.01 7.91
N TRP A 167 -10.00 -5.56 9.11
CA TRP A 167 -9.10 -6.66 9.42
C TRP A 167 -9.76 -8.03 9.28
N ARG A 168 -8.99 -9.03 8.86
CA ARG A 168 -9.43 -10.43 8.84
C ARG A 168 -8.26 -11.39 9.05
N VAL A 169 -8.45 -12.34 9.98
CA VAL A 169 -7.59 -13.52 10.13
C VAL A 169 -7.94 -14.56 9.06
N GLY A 170 -6.91 -15.18 8.50
CA GLY A 170 -7.02 -16.31 7.56
C GLY A 170 -7.34 -15.91 6.12
N GLY A 171 -7.13 -14.65 5.74
CA GLY A 171 -7.21 -14.20 4.35
C GLY A 171 -7.67 -12.75 4.23
N PRO A 172 -7.71 -12.21 3.00
CA PRO A 172 -8.07 -10.83 2.78
C PRO A 172 -9.56 -10.58 3.08
N PRO A 173 -9.93 -9.37 3.53
CA PRO A 173 -11.30 -9.03 3.89
C PRO A 173 -12.23 -8.83 2.67
N ASN A 174 -11.71 -8.34 1.53
CA ASN A 174 -12.50 -8.07 0.31
C ASN A 174 -13.16 -9.31 -0.29
N ILE A 175 -12.60 -10.50 -0.12
CA ILE A 175 -13.20 -11.73 -0.65
C ILE A 175 -14.48 -12.16 0.10
N VAL A 176 -14.80 -11.56 1.25
CA VAL A 176 -16.07 -11.80 1.96
C VAL A 176 -17.09 -10.76 1.55
N LEU A 177 -17.80 -11.03 0.45
CA LEU A 177 -18.74 -10.07 -0.15
C LEU A 177 -19.91 -9.65 0.77
N SER A 178 -20.20 -10.41 1.83
CA SER A 178 -21.23 -10.10 2.83
C SER A 178 -20.78 -9.09 3.91
N ARG A 179 -19.47 -8.87 4.07
CA ARG A 179 -18.92 -7.87 5.01
C ARG A 179 -19.13 -6.45 4.47
N ASN A 180 -18.86 -5.48 5.34
CA ASN A 180 -18.82 -4.07 4.97
C ASN A 180 -17.37 -3.59 4.93
N SER A 181 -17.08 -2.66 4.04
CA SER A 181 -15.94 -1.77 4.09
C SER A 181 -16.40 -0.38 4.54
N VAL A 182 -15.50 0.41 5.10
CA VAL A 182 -15.74 1.79 5.51
C VAL A 182 -15.01 2.71 4.54
N ILE A 183 -15.77 3.58 3.88
CA ILE A 183 -15.22 4.63 3.03
C ILE A 183 -14.99 5.84 3.92
N LYS A 184 -13.78 6.39 3.93
CA LYS A 184 -13.42 7.62 4.66
C LYS A 184 -13.04 8.71 3.65
N ASN A 185 -13.47 9.94 3.89
CA ASN A 185 -13.02 11.11 3.12
C ASN A 185 -12.08 12.01 3.93
N ASP A 186 -11.54 13.02 3.26
CA ASP A 186 -10.65 14.03 3.82
C ASP A 186 -11.27 14.94 4.89
N SER A 187 -12.60 15.00 4.94
CA SER A 187 -13.36 15.71 5.98
C SER A 187 -13.60 14.86 7.23
N GLY A 188 -13.07 13.63 7.29
CA GLY A 188 -13.26 12.68 8.39
C GLY A 188 -14.65 12.04 8.42
N LEU A 189 -15.46 12.19 7.36
CA LEU A 189 -16.75 11.53 7.24
C LEU A 189 -16.58 10.08 6.82
N GLU A 190 -17.41 9.21 7.37
CA GLU A 190 -17.39 7.78 7.09
C GLU A 190 -18.70 7.29 6.48
N CYS A 191 -18.60 6.27 5.61
CA CYS A 191 -19.73 5.64 4.95
C CYS A 191 -19.49 4.12 4.85
N SER A 192 -20.32 3.33 5.54
CA SER A 192 -20.21 1.87 5.53
C SER A 192 -20.97 1.27 4.34
N VAL A 193 -20.28 0.49 3.50
CA VAL A 193 -20.85 -0.14 2.30
C VAL A 193 -20.51 -1.63 2.21
N LYS A 194 -21.46 -2.45 1.74
CA LYS A 194 -21.24 -3.89 1.53
C LYS A 194 -20.15 -4.15 0.50
N ASN A 195 -19.26 -5.09 0.77
CA ASN A 195 -18.17 -5.49 -0.13
C ASN A 195 -18.69 -5.92 -1.51
N LYS A 196 -19.84 -6.60 -1.59
CA LYS A 196 -20.47 -6.96 -2.89
C LYS A 196 -20.79 -5.78 -3.81
N LYS A 197 -20.84 -4.55 -3.28
CA LYS A 197 -21.04 -3.33 -4.07
C LYS A 197 -19.73 -2.73 -4.57
N LEU A 198 -18.60 -3.11 -3.99
CA LEU A 198 -17.28 -2.53 -4.25
C LEU A 198 -16.36 -3.51 -5.00
N PHE A 199 -16.59 -4.80 -4.82
CA PHE A 199 -15.68 -5.85 -5.29
C PHE A 199 -16.42 -6.97 -6.02
N LYS A 200 -15.72 -7.58 -6.97
CA LYS A 200 -16.08 -8.86 -7.59
C LYS A 200 -15.01 -9.90 -7.30
N LEU A 201 -15.43 -11.14 -7.07
CA LEU A 201 -14.51 -12.24 -6.81
C LEU A 201 -13.79 -12.66 -8.09
N ILE A 202 -12.55 -13.06 -7.90
CA ILE A 202 -11.74 -13.70 -8.91
C ILE A 202 -11.65 -15.17 -8.56
N TYR A 203 -11.95 -16.02 -9.53
CA TYR A 203 -11.91 -17.47 -9.37
C TYR A 203 -10.67 -18.05 -10.06
N ASP A 204 -10.15 -19.13 -9.50
CA ASP A 204 -9.18 -19.99 -10.18
C ASP A 204 -9.89 -20.97 -11.14
N ASN A 205 -9.11 -21.75 -11.88
CA ASN A 205 -9.64 -22.72 -12.84
C ASN A 205 -10.39 -23.90 -12.18
N ALA A 206 -10.22 -24.11 -10.88
CA ALA A 206 -10.91 -25.12 -10.08
C ALA A 206 -12.17 -24.56 -9.37
N GLY A 207 -12.49 -23.27 -9.58
CA GLY A 207 -13.61 -22.59 -8.94
C GLY A 207 -13.33 -22.10 -7.51
N GLY A 208 -12.09 -22.19 -7.03
CA GLY A 208 -11.64 -21.57 -5.79
C GLY A 208 -11.57 -20.05 -5.91
N VAL A 209 -11.69 -19.33 -4.80
CA VAL A 209 -11.55 -17.86 -4.78
C VAL A 209 -10.08 -17.51 -4.66
N ASP A 210 -9.54 -16.91 -5.71
CA ASP A 210 -8.13 -16.49 -5.82
C ASP A 210 -7.94 -15.05 -5.31
N GLY A 211 -9.00 -14.24 -5.36
CA GLY A 211 -8.96 -12.87 -4.89
C GLY A 211 -10.24 -12.10 -5.14
N ALA A 212 -10.13 -10.78 -5.10
CA ALA A 212 -11.18 -9.87 -5.50
C ALA A 212 -10.58 -8.66 -6.22
N TYR A 213 -11.32 -8.06 -7.14
CA TYR A 213 -10.95 -6.79 -7.76
C TYR A 213 -11.99 -5.72 -7.45
N PHE A 214 -11.49 -4.50 -7.30
CA PHE A 214 -12.31 -3.31 -7.11
C PHE A 214 -12.96 -2.90 -8.44
N ILE A 215 -14.24 -2.54 -8.40
CA ILE A 215 -15.03 -2.32 -9.64
C ILE A 215 -15.26 -0.84 -9.98
N HIS A 216 -14.74 0.09 -9.17
CA HIS A 216 -14.95 1.54 -9.30
C HIS A 216 -13.62 2.31 -9.42
N SER A 217 -12.65 1.80 -10.17
CA SER A 217 -11.31 2.41 -10.29
C SER A 217 -11.25 3.65 -11.18
N ASP A 218 -12.32 3.95 -11.91
CA ASP A 218 -12.48 5.17 -12.68
C ASP A 218 -13.03 6.29 -11.80
N LYS A 219 -12.51 7.52 -11.97
CA LYS A 219 -12.87 8.67 -11.15
C LYS A 219 -14.37 9.00 -11.25
N ASP A 220 -14.91 9.05 -12.46
CA ASP A 220 -16.31 9.44 -12.67
C ASP A 220 -17.26 8.36 -12.13
N ASP A 221 -16.93 7.09 -12.31
CA ASP A 221 -17.69 5.98 -11.73
C ASP A 221 -17.64 5.99 -10.19
N TRP A 222 -16.46 6.26 -9.62
CA TRP A 222 -16.30 6.39 -8.18
C TRP A 222 -17.13 7.54 -7.60
N GLU A 223 -17.10 8.72 -8.23
CA GLU A 223 -17.92 9.86 -7.80
C GLU A 223 -19.42 9.54 -7.88
N LYS A 224 -19.89 8.91 -8.96
CA LYS A 224 -21.29 8.46 -9.09
C LYS A 224 -21.65 7.47 -8.00
N PHE A 225 -20.76 6.54 -7.68
CA PHE A 225 -20.95 5.58 -6.61
C PHE A 225 -21.09 6.27 -5.24
N LEU A 226 -20.22 7.22 -4.93
CA LEU A 226 -20.24 7.98 -3.69
C LEU A 226 -21.54 8.78 -3.54
N LYS A 227 -21.95 9.54 -4.55
CA LYS A 227 -23.22 10.31 -4.51
C LYS A 227 -24.43 9.41 -4.23
N LYS A 228 -24.42 8.18 -4.76
CA LYS A 228 -25.51 7.22 -4.58
C LYS A 228 -25.52 6.57 -3.19
N ASN A 229 -24.35 6.21 -2.65
CA ASN A 229 -24.26 5.35 -1.47
C ASN A 229 -23.82 6.09 -0.19
N CYS A 230 -23.14 7.23 -0.31
CA CYS A 230 -22.52 7.98 0.78
C CYS A 230 -23.06 9.41 0.84
N LYS A 231 -24.37 9.55 0.98
CA LYS A 231 -25.10 10.83 0.93
C LYS A 231 -24.61 11.85 1.96
N ASN A 232 -24.06 11.38 3.08
CA ASN A 232 -23.51 12.23 4.13
C ASN A 232 -22.25 12.99 3.69
N PHE A 233 -21.59 12.62 2.60
CA PHE A 233 -20.41 13.31 2.10
C PHE A 233 -20.72 14.66 1.41
N GLY A 234 -21.99 14.95 1.08
CA GLY A 234 -22.39 16.22 0.46
C GLY A 234 -21.91 16.42 -0.98
N LEU A 235 -21.72 15.33 -1.74
CA LEU A 235 -21.21 15.30 -3.12
C LEU A 235 -22.31 15.42 -4.19
#